data_AF-A0A9P6RWD3-F1
#
_entry.id   AF-A0A9P6RWD3-F1
#
_cell.length_a   1.000
_cell.length_b   1.000
_cell.length_c   1.000
_cell.angle_alpha   90.00
_cell.angle_beta   90.00
_cell.angle_gamma   90.00
#
_symmetry.space_group_name_H-M   'P 1'
#
loop_
_entity.id
_entity.type
_entity.pdbx_description
1 polymer ?
#
loop_
_entity_poly.entity_id
_entity_poly.type
_entity_poly.pdbx_seq_one_letter_code
_entity_poly.pdbx_strand_id
1 'polypeptide(L)'
;MSGRGLEIVLKRGKVVEANDWEPKSSEQEAREAVERFNARKQAGSAESESKEEVVLVAGFKPLMFTRLVTGETSVDEMLKRETENYVGSGEAKLLLEVLFPAKDEFHLDLMWI
;
A
#
# COMPACT_ATOMS: atom_id res chain seq x y z
N MET A 1 -7.31 13.74 -13.74
CA MET A 1 -6.71 12.59 -14.44
C MET A 1 -6.10 11.71 -13.38
N SER A 2 -6.80 10.64 -13.00
CA SER A 2 -6.39 9.77 -11.90
C SER A 2 -5.33 8.79 -12.42
N GLY A 3 -4.13 8.82 -11.84
CA GLY A 3 -2.94 8.15 -12.38
C GLY A 3 -3.02 6.63 -12.24
N ARG A 4 -2.52 5.93 -13.26
CA ARG A 4 -2.21 4.49 -13.18
C ARG A 4 -1.20 4.26 -12.06
N GLY A 5 -1.40 3.21 -11.28
CA GLY A 5 -0.56 2.81 -10.17
C GLY A 5 -0.20 1.33 -10.24
N LEU A 6 0.24 0.77 -9.12
CA LEU A 6 0.60 -0.63 -9.00
C LEU A 6 -0.14 -1.24 -7.80
N GLU A 7 -0.82 -2.36 -8.02
CA GLU A 7 -1.44 -3.16 -6.98
C GLU A 7 -0.54 -4.35 -6.68
N ILE A 8 -0.17 -4.54 -5.42
CA ILE A 8 0.69 -5.65 -4.98
C ILE A 8 -0.07 -6.48 -3.95
N VAL A 9 -0.26 -7.77 -4.24
CA VAL A 9 -0.92 -8.73 -3.34
C VAL A 9 0.14 -9.49 -2.55
N LEU A 10 0.13 -9.30 -1.23
CA LEU A 10 1.03 -9.98 -0.29
C LEU A 10 0.31 -11.13 0.43
N LYS A 11 0.91 -12.33 0.45
CA LYS A 11 0.47 -13.43 1.34
C LYS A 11 1.65 -13.98 2.12
N ARG A 12 1.51 -14.06 3.45
CA ARG A 12 2.56 -14.55 4.38
C ARG A 12 3.91 -13.82 4.17
N GLY A 13 3.87 -12.51 3.98
CA GLY A 13 5.07 -11.68 3.78
C GLY A 13 5.76 -11.84 2.43
N LYS A 14 5.17 -12.59 1.47
CA LYS A 14 5.70 -12.73 0.11
C LYS A 14 4.76 -12.07 -0.89
N VAL A 15 5.33 -11.41 -1.90
CA VAL A 15 4.60 -10.93 -3.07
C VAL A 15 4.10 -12.14 -3.85
N VAL A 16 2.78 -12.22 -4.02
CA VAL A 16 2.13 -13.30 -4.78
C VAL A 16 1.67 -12.78 -6.14
N GLU A 17 1.29 -11.51 -6.21
CA GLU A 17 0.78 -10.91 -7.45
C GLU A 17 1.15 -9.42 -7.49
N ALA A 18 1.41 -8.91 -8.69
CA ALA A 18 1.62 -7.50 -8.94
C ALA A 18 0.93 -7.14 -10.26
N ASN A 19 -0.07 -6.26 -10.19
CA ASN A 19 -0.92 -5.87 -11.32
C ASN A 19 -0.88 -4.36 -11.52
N ASP A 20 -1.05 -3.93 -12.78
CA ASP A 20 -1.27 -2.52 -13.07
C ASP A 20 -2.59 -2.08 -12.43
N TRP A 21 -2.52 -1.08 -11.56
CA TRP A 21 -3.69 -0.55 -10.89
C TRP A 21 -4.26 0.61 -11.69
N GLU A 22 -5.53 0.52 -12.04
CA GLU A 22 -6.28 1.67 -12.55
C GLU A 22 -7.36 2.07 -11.52
N PRO A 23 -7.47 3.36 -11.19
CA PRO A 23 -8.52 3.85 -10.31
C PRO A 23 -9.90 3.53 -10.92
N LYS A 24 -10.71 2.78 -10.18
CA LYS A 24 -12.06 2.38 -10.62
C LYS A 24 -12.91 3.62 -10.87
N SER A 25 -13.78 3.56 -11.86
CA SER A 25 -14.75 4.64 -12.08
C SER A 25 -15.79 4.65 -10.95
N SER A 26 -16.39 5.81 -10.68
CA SER A 26 -17.45 5.95 -9.67
C SER A 26 -18.65 5.01 -9.93
N GLU A 27 -18.93 4.69 -11.19
CA GLU A 27 -19.95 3.70 -11.56
C GLU A 27 -19.54 2.26 -11.21
N GLN A 28 -18.25 1.92 -11.33
CA GLN A 28 -17.73 0.61 -10.95
C GLN A 28 -17.73 0.43 -9.44
N GLU A 29 -17.34 1.46 -8.68
CA GLU A 29 -17.42 1.44 -7.22
C GLU A 29 -18.85 1.22 -6.72
N ALA A 30 -19.81 1.94 -7.32
CA ALA A 30 -21.23 1.81 -6.98
C ALA A 30 -21.77 0.40 -7.28
N ARG A 31 -21.39 -0.21 -8.42
CA ARG A 31 -21.80 -1.57 -8.77
C ARG A 31 -21.23 -2.60 -7.81
N GLU A 32 -19.93 -2.53 -7.49
CA GLU A 32 -19.30 -3.45 -6.54
C GLU A 32 -19.85 -3.30 -5.12
N ALA A 33 -20.27 -2.09 -4.72
CA ALA A 33 -20.92 -1.88 -3.44
C ALA A 33 -22.29 -2.57 -3.39
N VAL A 34 -23.08 -2.49 -4.47
CA VAL A 34 -24.39 -3.16 -4.60
C VAL A 34 -24.23 -4.68 -4.65
N GLU A 35 -23.23 -5.19 -5.38
CA GLU A 35 -22.93 -6.63 -5.43
C GLU A 35 -22.49 -7.16 -4.06
N ARG A 36 -21.62 -6.45 -3.34
CA ARG A 36 -21.24 -6.81 -1.96
C ARG A 36 -22.45 -6.80 -1.02
N PHE A 37 -23.34 -5.83 -1.15
CA PHE A 37 -24.56 -5.78 -0.35
C PHE A 37 -25.51 -6.95 -0.65
N ASN A 38 -25.70 -7.28 -1.92
CA ASN A 38 -26.54 -8.39 -2.35
C ASN A 38 -25.96 -9.76 -1.96
N ALA A 39 -24.64 -9.94 -2.09
CA ALA A 39 -23.94 -11.14 -1.64
C ALA A 39 -24.10 -11.34 -0.12
N ARG A 40 -23.97 -10.27 0.68
CA ARG A 40 -24.21 -10.31 2.13
C ARG A 40 -25.65 -10.67 2.49
N LYS A 41 -26.64 -10.20 1.71
CA LYS A 41 -28.05 -10.53 1.91
C LYS A 41 -28.39 -11.98 1.53
N GLN A 42 -27.78 -12.52 0.48
CA GLN A 42 -28.02 -13.90 0.03
C GLN A 42 -27.30 -14.94 0.89
N ALA A 43 -26.15 -14.60 1.48
CA ALA A 43 -25.32 -15.51 2.27
C ALA A 43 -25.81 -15.76 3.71
N GLY A 44 -26.97 -15.23 4.11
CA GLY A 44 -27.70 -15.59 5.34
C GLY A 44 -26.81 -15.99 6.51
N SER A 45 -26.12 -15.02 7.13
CA SER A 45 -25.44 -15.21 8.42
C SER A 45 -24.41 -16.35 8.48
N ALA A 46 -23.85 -16.79 7.36
CA ALA A 46 -22.58 -17.51 7.40
C ALA A 46 -21.49 -16.45 7.55
N GLU A 47 -20.94 -16.39 8.75
CA GLU A 47 -19.69 -15.72 9.12
C GLU A 47 -18.55 -16.34 8.28
N SER A 48 -18.59 -16.13 6.97
CA SER A 48 -17.39 -16.15 6.17
C SER A 48 -16.54 -15.08 6.80
N GLU A 49 -15.45 -15.50 7.43
CA GLU A 49 -14.30 -14.68 7.76
C GLU A 49 -13.92 -13.92 6.47
N SER A 50 -14.64 -12.86 6.15
CA SER A 50 -14.15 -11.82 5.27
C SER A 50 -13.05 -11.22 6.10
N LYS A 51 -11.86 -11.81 6.03
CA LYS A 51 -10.63 -11.16 6.43
C LYS A 51 -10.74 -9.79 5.81
N GLU A 52 -10.99 -8.78 6.62
CA GLU A 52 -11.02 -7.41 6.15
C GLU A 52 -9.71 -7.23 5.41
N GLU A 53 -9.79 -7.11 4.09
CA GLU A 53 -8.62 -6.89 3.26
C GLU A 53 -8.07 -5.55 3.71
N VAL A 54 -6.94 -5.61 4.41
CA VAL A 54 -6.28 -4.41 4.92
C VAL A 54 -5.66 -3.71 3.72
N VAL A 55 -6.39 -2.72 3.19
CA VAL A 55 -5.92 -1.88 2.09
C VAL A 55 -5.10 -0.74 2.68
N LEU A 56 -3.79 -0.77 2.42
CA LEU A 56 -2.86 0.28 2.84
C LEU A 56 -2.61 1.22 1.66
N VAL A 57 -2.82 2.52 1.87
CA VAL A 57 -2.74 3.53 0.81
C VAL A 57 -1.62 4.51 1.12
N ALA A 58 -0.80 4.81 0.11
CA ALA A 58 0.19 5.88 0.16
C ALA A 58 0.28 6.57 -1.20
N GLY A 59 0.54 7.88 -1.18
CA GLY A 59 0.71 8.71 -2.36
C GLY A 59 2.04 9.44 -2.34
N PHE A 60 2.70 9.46 -3.49
CA PHE A 60 4.02 10.05 -3.67
C PHE A 60 4.02 11.00 -4.86
N LYS A 61 4.75 12.11 -4.75
CA LYS A 61 5.07 12.95 -5.89
C LYS A 61 5.95 12.18 -6.91
N PRO A 62 5.82 12.47 -8.22
CA PRO A 62 6.73 11.93 -9.22
C PRO A 62 8.19 12.17 -8.80
N LEU A 63 9.03 11.12 -8.86
CA LEU A 63 10.43 11.05 -8.40
C LEU A 63 10.66 10.84 -6.90
N MET A 64 9.67 11.03 -6.04
CA MET A 64 9.82 10.78 -4.61
C MET A 64 9.99 9.29 -4.31
N PHE A 65 9.26 8.45 -5.05
CA PHE A 65 9.42 7.00 -4.98
C PHE A 65 10.86 6.57 -5.30
N THR A 66 11.49 7.15 -6.33
CA THR A 66 12.89 6.84 -6.67
C THR A 66 13.83 7.18 -5.52
N ARG A 67 13.63 8.32 -4.85
CA ARG A 67 14.46 8.75 -3.71
C ARG A 67 14.32 7.84 -2.49
N LEU A 68 13.10 7.33 -2.23
CA LEU A 68 12.87 6.32 -1.20
C LEU A 68 13.60 5.01 -1.55
N VAL A 69 13.45 4.54 -2.79
CA VAL A 69 14.10 3.30 -3.26
C VAL A 69 15.62 3.41 -3.23
N THR A 70 16.18 4.56 -3.58
CA THR A 70 17.63 4.78 -3.53
C THR A 70 18.15 5.10 -2.12
N GLY A 71 17.28 5.17 -1.11
CA GLY A 71 17.64 5.52 0.26
C GLY A 71 18.21 6.93 0.42
N GLU A 72 17.90 7.85 -0.51
CA GLU A 72 18.29 9.26 -0.43
C GLU A 72 17.45 10.05 0.58
N THR A 73 16.24 9.57 0.88
CA THR A 73 15.32 10.19 1.83
C THR A 73 14.64 9.10 2.65
N SER A 74 14.33 9.38 3.91
CA SER A 74 13.47 8.51 4.71
C SER A 74 11.98 8.81 4.46
N VAL A 75 11.10 7.89 4.88
CA VAL A 75 9.64 8.08 4.87
C VAL A 75 9.23 9.31 5.68
N ASP A 76 9.89 9.55 6.82
CA ASP A 76 9.64 10.71 7.66
C ASP A 76 10.03 12.03 6.98
N GLU A 77 11.20 12.06 6.34
CA GLU A 77 11.65 13.25 5.62
C GLU A 77 10.75 13.55 4.42
N MET A 78 10.32 12.50 3.72
CA MET A 78 9.40 12.61 2.61
C MET A 78 8.07 13.26 3.04
N LEU A 79 7.51 12.82 4.17
CA LEU A 79 6.25 13.34 4.68
C LEU A 79 6.37 14.77 5.21
N LYS A 80 7.55 15.16 5.73
CA LYS A 80 7.79 16.51 6.26
C LYS A 80 8.04 17.55 5.17
N ARG A 81 8.71 17.16 4.08
CA ARG A 81 9.21 18.12 3.08
C ARG A 81 8.18 18.51 2.03
N GLU A 82 7.26 17.61 1.67
CA GLU A 82 6.32 17.88 0.58
C GLU A 82 4.89 17.51 0.97
N THR A 83 3.99 18.51 0.85
CA THR A 83 2.58 18.42 1.23
C THR A 83 1.75 17.48 0.34
N GLU A 84 2.30 17.07 -0.80
CA GLU A 84 1.65 16.17 -1.75
C GLU A 84 1.87 14.69 -1.40
N ASN A 85 2.86 14.38 -0.57
CA ASN A 85 3.09 13.03 -0.10
C ASN A 85 2.14 12.73 1.06
N TYR A 86 1.52 11.56 1.06
CA TYR A 86 0.66 11.16 2.16
C TYR A 86 0.72 9.65 2.38
N VAL A 87 0.42 9.26 3.61
CA VAL A 87 0.25 7.87 4.02
C VAL A 87 -1.09 7.78 4.76
N GLY A 88 -1.94 6.86 4.33
CA GLY A 88 -3.32 6.76 4.79
C GLY A 88 -3.50 6.18 6.20
N SER A 89 -2.49 5.47 6.73
CA SER A 89 -2.54 4.88 8.07
C SER A 89 -1.15 4.71 8.70
N GLY A 90 -1.08 4.49 10.02
CA GLY A 90 0.18 4.22 10.71
C GLY A 90 0.83 2.90 10.26
N GLU A 91 0.02 1.89 9.94
CA GLU A 91 0.46 0.60 9.42
C GLU A 91 1.06 0.73 8.02
N ALA A 92 0.48 1.58 7.17
CA ALA A 92 1.04 1.90 5.87
C ALA A 92 2.40 2.59 6.01
N LYS A 93 2.58 3.46 7.02
CA LYS A 93 3.85 4.13 7.30
C LYS A 93 4.92 3.11 7.71
N LEU A 94 4.57 2.26 8.68
CA LEU A 94 5.47 1.21 9.17
C LEU A 94 5.91 0.27 8.04
N LEU A 95 4.97 -0.13 7.18
CA LEU A 95 5.28 -0.96 6.01
C LEU A 95 6.28 -0.26 5.08
N LEU A 96 6.08 1.03 4.79
CA LEU A 96 7.00 1.80 3.95
C LEU A 96 8.38 1.96 4.59
N GLU A 97 8.47 2.16 5.91
CA GLU A 97 9.75 2.25 6.62
C GLU A 97 10.53 0.94 6.56
N VAL A 98 9.83 -0.21 6.65
CA VAL A 98 10.44 -1.54 6.51
C VAL A 98 10.91 -1.79 5.08
N LEU A 99 10.14 -1.35 4.07
CA LEU A 99 10.47 -1.54 2.65
C LEU A 99 11.57 -0.58 2.15
N PHE A 100 11.61 0.63 2.69
CA PHE A 100 12.52 1.71 2.29
C PHE A 100 13.27 2.28 3.48
N PRO A 101 14.16 1.49 4.09
CA PRO A 101 14.95 1.94 5.22
C PRO A 101 15.93 3.04 4.81
N ALA A 102 16.20 3.99 5.70
CA ALA A 102 17.20 5.02 5.45
C ALA A 102 18.60 4.39 5.36
N LYS A 103 19.48 4.94 4.51
CA LYS A 103 20.85 4.43 4.31
C LYS A 103 21.66 4.27 5.60
N ASP A 104 21.35 5.05 6.62
CA ASP A 104 22.08 5.07 7.89
C ASP A 104 21.51 4.08 8.93
N GLU A 105 20.41 3.37 8.62
CA GLU A 105 19.77 2.44 9.56
C GLU A 105 20.15 0.97 9.35
N PHE A 106 20.87 0.64 8.26
CA PHE A 106 21.42 -0.70 8.01
C PHE A 106 22.92 -0.76 8.32
N HIS A 107 23.25 -0.79 9.62
CA HIS A 107 24.43 -1.54 10.05
C HIS A 107 24.07 -3.04 10.03
N LEU A 108 24.03 -3.64 8.84
CA LEU A 108 24.25 -5.08 8.76
C LEU A 108 25.72 -5.27 9.15
N ASP A 109 25.95 -5.55 10.44
CA ASP A 109 27.16 -6.22 10.89
C ASP A 109 27.22 -7.54 10.13
N LEU A 110 27.85 -7.49 8.96
CA LEU A 110 28.38 -8.64 8.28
C LEU A 110 29.50 -9.18 9.18
N MET A 111 29.13 -9.82 10.29
CA MET A 111 29.98 -10.77 10.99
C MET A 111 30.14 -11.96 10.05
N TRP A 112 31.06 -11.80 9.10
CA TRP A 112 31.64 -12.92 8.38
C TRP A 112 32.86 -13.38 9.18
N ILE A 113 32.81 -14.67 9.54
CA ILE A 113 33.88 -15.48 10.15
C ILE A 113 35.13 -15.45 9.27
#